data_AF-A0A937PRB8-F1
#
_entry.id   AF-A0A937PRB8-F1
#
_cell.length_a   1.000
_cell.length_b   1.000
_cell.length_c   1.000
_cell.angle_alpha   90.00
_cell.angle_beta   90.00
_cell.angle_gamma   90.00
#
_symmetry.space_group_name_H-M   'P 1'
#
loop_
_entity.id
_entity.type
_entity.pdbx_description
1 polymer ?
#
loop_
_entity_poly.entity_id
_entity_poly.type
_entity_poly.pdbx_seq_one_letter_code
_entity_poly.pdbx_strand_id
1 'polypeptide(L)'
;MIRPSTGAEPDAPPSPLMQILAVVLLIVPAAGIALHLWIWLQFDDDALADYIRSIWLKASALMAFVLLVGNWFHYRHTRMKVDIVSRVVTYLWAISMVLLFRRMM
;
A
#
# COMPACT_ATOMS: atom_id res chain seq x y z
N MET A 1 -29.52 -21.33 16.51
CA MET A 1 -28.08 -21.40 16.18
C MET A 1 -27.82 -20.43 15.02
N ILE A 2 -27.27 -19.26 15.30
CA ILE A 2 -26.94 -18.26 14.27
C ILE A 2 -25.71 -18.79 13.54
N ARG A 3 -25.85 -19.19 12.26
CA ARG A 3 -24.66 -19.47 11.45
C ARG A 3 -23.96 -18.13 11.21
N PRO A 4 -22.68 -17.97 11.57
CA PRO A 4 -21.92 -16.80 11.14
C PRO A 4 -21.98 -16.75 9.61
N SER A 5 -22.40 -15.62 9.04
CA SER A 5 -22.50 -15.50 7.59
C SER A 5 -21.09 -15.60 7.01
N THR A 6 -20.79 -16.79 6.48
CA THR A 6 -19.59 -17.04 5.70
C THR A 6 -19.76 -16.30 4.39
N GLY A 7 -19.22 -15.09 4.32
CA GLY A 7 -18.99 -14.49 3.01
C GLY A 7 -20.22 -14.00 2.25
N ALA A 8 -21.31 -13.55 2.90
CA ALA A 8 -22.44 -12.90 2.19
C ALA A 8 -21.96 -11.78 1.26
N GLU A 9 -22.08 -11.95 -0.07
CA GLU A 9 -21.74 -10.92 -1.06
C GLU A 9 -22.44 -9.60 -0.68
N PRO A 10 -21.82 -8.43 -0.94
CA PRO A 10 -22.45 -7.16 -0.62
C PRO A 10 -23.81 -7.08 -1.32
N ASP A 11 -24.88 -6.86 -0.57
CA ASP A 11 -26.26 -6.82 -1.09
C ASP A 11 -26.50 -5.66 -2.08
N ALA A 12 -25.56 -4.71 -2.15
CA ALA A 12 -25.59 -3.56 -3.06
C ALA A 12 -24.20 -3.28 -3.65
N PRO A 13 -24.13 -2.80 -4.91
CA PRO A 13 -22.88 -2.37 -5.51
C PRO A 13 -22.24 -1.21 -4.72
N PRO A 14 -20.90 -1.15 -4.61
CA PRO A 14 -20.21 -0.11 -3.85
C PRO A 14 -20.46 1.27 -4.46
N SER A 15 -20.63 2.28 -3.59
CA SER A 15 -20.84 3.67 -4.03
C SER A 15 -19.65 4.22 -4.82
N PRO A 16 -19.83 5.24 -5.68
CA PRO A 16 -18.75 5.80 -6.48
C PRO A 16 -17.54 6.27 -5.66
N LEU A 17 -17.78 6.82 -4.45
CA LEU A 17 -16.72 7.24 -3.54
C LEU A 17 -15.86 6.06 -3.08
N MET A 18 -16.48 4.91 -2.77
CA MET A 18 -15.76 3.70 -2.40
C MET A 18 -14.95 3.15 -3.57
N GLN A 19 -15.46 3.26 -4.80
CA GLN A 19 -14.71 2.86 -5.99
C GLN A 19 -13.48 3.77 -6.22
N ILE A 20 -13.64 5.09 -6.07
CA ILE A 20 -12.52 6.05 -6.14
C ILE A 20 -11.49 5.74 -5.05
N LEU A 21 -11.95 5.48 -3.82
CA LEU A 21 -11.06 5.10 -2.72
C LEU A 21 -10.29 3.82 -3.06
N ALA A 22 -10.95 2.79 -3.61
CA ALA A 22 -10.30 1.55 -4.05
C ALA A 22 -9.17 1.81 -5.08
N VAL A 23 -9.41 2.71 -6.02
CA VAL A 23 -8.41 3.13 -7.02
C VAL A 23 -7.25 3.88 -6.37
N VAL A 24 -7.52 4.81 -5.46
CA VAL A 24 -6.48 5.54 -4.71
C VAL A 24 -5.63 4.58 -3.89
N LEU A 25 -6.28 3.64 -3.19
CA LEU A 25 -5.62 2.60 -2.39
C LEU A 25 -4.70 1.69 -3.22
N LEU A 26 -4.91 1.60 -4.54
CA LEU A 26 -4.05 0.87 -5.47
C LEU A 26 -2.94 1.74 -6.08
N ILE A 27 -3.29 2.94 -6.55
CA ILE A 27 -2.37 3.80 -7.31
C ILE A 27 -1.28 4.36 -6.42
N VAL A 28 -1.61 4.79 -5.20
CA VAL A 28 -0.62 5.36 -4.27
C VAL A 28 0.53 4.40 -3.97
N PRO A 29 0.29 3.14 -3.54
CA PRO A 29 1.40 2.22 -3.30
C PRO A 29 2.14 1.83 -4.58
N ALA A 30 1.45 1.74 -5.73
CA ALA A 30 2.11 1.49 -7.01
C ALA A 30 3.09 2.63 -7.39
N ALA A 31 2.67 3.88 -7.23
CA ALA A 31 3.52 5.04 -7.44
C ALA A 31 4.70 5.07 -6.45
N GLY A 32 4.45 4.70 -5.20
CA GLY A 32 5.49 4.56 -4.18
C GLY A 32 6.56 3.52 -4.53
N ILE A 33 6.16 2.37 -5.09
CA ILE A 33 7.10 1.36 -5.61
C ILE A 33 7.92 1.94 -6.77
N ALA A 34 7.27 2.60 -7.73
CA ALA A 34 7.95 3.20 -8.86
C ALA A 34 8.99 4.26 -8.41
N LEU A 35 8.64 5.08 -7.41
CA LEU A 35 9.56 6.02 -6.80
C LEU A 35 10.75 5.32 -6.13
N HIS A 36 10.51 4.30 -5.31
CA HIS A 36 11.60 3.54 -4.68
C HIS A 36 12.49 2.84 -5.70
N LEU A 37 11.93 2.33 -6.80
CA LEU A 37 12.71 1.76 -7.90
C LEU A 37 13.56 2.82 -8.61
N TRP A 38 13.00 4.01 -8.84
CA TRP A 38 13.77 5.13 -9.41
C TRP A 38 14.91 5.56 -8.49
N ILE A 39 14.66 5.70 -7.18
CA ILE A 39 15.69 5.99 -6.17
C ILE A 39 16.76 4.91 -6.17
N TRP A 40 16.35 3.64 -6.19
CA TRP A 40 17.26 2.49 -6.25
C TRP A 40 18.21 2.56 -7.44
N LEU A 41 17.73 3.00 -8.61
CA LEU A 41 18.51 3.03 -9.83
C LEU A 41 19.41 4.28 -9.95
N GLN A 42 18.99 5.42 -9.37
CA GLN A 42 19.62 6.72 -9.64
C GLN A 42 20.47 7.25 -8.48
N PHE A 43 20.19 6.86 -7.24
CA PHE A 43 20.90 7.40 -6.09
C PHE A 43 22.22 6.66 -5.89
N ASP A 44 23.29 7.40 -5.64
CA ASP A 44 24.52 6.86 -5.06
C ASP A 44 24.33 6.54 -3.57
N ASP A 45 25.35 5.98 -2.94
CA ASP A 45 25.24 5.48 -1.56
C ASP A 45 25.04 6.62 -0.54
N ASP A 46 25.65 7.79 -0.79
CA ASP A 46 25.50 8.97 0.07
C ASP A 46 24.08 9.55 -0.02
N ALA A 47 23.55 9.77 -1.23
CA ALA A 47 22.18 10.25 -1.42
C ALA A 47 21.15 9.25 -0.91
N LEU A 48 21.41 7.94 -1.05
CA LEU A 48 20.56 6.89 -0.51
C LEU A 48 20.54 6.92 1.03
N ALA A 49 21.70 7.08 1.67
CA ALA A 49 21.80 7.18 3.13
C ALA A 49 21.02 8.39 3.68
N ASP A 50 21.12 9.54 3.00
CA ASP A 50 20.37 10.74 3.35
C ASP A 50 18.86 10.54 3.18
N TYR A 51 18.44 9.94 2.07
CA TYR A 51 17.03 9.60 1.85
C TYR A 51 16.50 8.67 2.94
N ILE A 52 17.27 7.64 3.32
CA ILE A 52 16.88 6.68 4.35
C ILE A 52 16.70 7.36 5.73
N ARG A 53 17.57 8.31 6.07
CA ARG A 53 17.48 9.05 7.36
C ARG A 53 16.41 10.13 7.34
N SER A 54 16.00 10.57 6.14
CA SER A 54 15.06 11.66 5.95
C SER A 54 13.67 11.39 6.52
N ILE A 55 12.91 12.48 6.72
CA ILE A 55 11.50 12.41 7.09
C ILE A 55 10.64 11.77 5.99
N TRP A 56 11.09 11.81 4.72
CA TRP A 56 10.33 11.31 3.58
C TRP A 56 10.16 9.80 3.62
N LEU A 57 11.20 9.04 3.96
CA LEU A 57 11.07 7.59 4.10
C LEU A 57 10.17 7.21 5.29
N LYS A 58 10.26 7.95 6.40
CA LYS A 58 9.40 7.74 7.58
C LYS A 58 7.93 8.04 7.26
N ALA A 59 7.65 9.13 6.54
CA ALA A 59 6.32 9.47 6.07
C ALA A 59 5.78 8.43 5.08
N SER A 60 6.63 7.93 4.17
CA SER A 60 6.32 6.85 3.24
C SER A 60 5.93 5.57 3.99
N ALA A 61 6.69 5.18 5.02
CA ALA A 61 6.39 4.03 5.86
C ALA A 61 5.08 4.19 6.66
N LEU A 62 4.85 5.37 7.24
CA LEU A 62 3.58 5.68 7.93
C LEU A 62 2.40 5.61 6.97
N MET A 63 2.55 6.17 5.76
CA MET A 63 1.52 6.11 4.72
C MET A 63 1.22 4.67 4.32
N ALA A 64 2.24 3.84 4.08
CA ALA A 64 2.06 2.42 3.77
C ALA A 64 1.29 1.69 4.89
N PHE A 65 1.59 1.97 6.16
CA PHE A 65 0.84 1.43 7.30
C PHE A 65 -0.63 1.87 7.28
N VAL A 66 -0.90 3.16 7.12
CA VAL A 66 -2.27 3.71 7.02
C VAL A 66 -3.04 3.06 5.87
N LEU A 67 -2.43 2.88 4.71
CA LEU A 67 -3.06 2.25 3.56
C LEU A 67 -3.29 0.75 3.76
N LEU A 68 -2.41 0.02 4.47
CA LEU A 68 -2.66 -1.38 4.82
C LEU A 68 -3.89 -1.52 5.71
N VAL A 69 -4.01 -0.67 6.73
CA VAL A 69 -5.17 -0.63 7.62
C VAL A 69 -6.42 -0.19 6.85
N GLY A 70 -6.32 0.85 6.02
CA GLY A 70 -7.39 1.33 5.16
C GLY A 70 -7.91 0.26 4.20
N ASN A 71 -7.00 -0.43 3.50
CA ASN A 71 -7.31 -1.60 2.66
C ASN A 71 -7.94 -2.75 3.47
N TRP A 72 -7.62 -2.87 4.76
CA TRP A 72 -8.25 -3.85 5.62
C TRP A 72 -9.74 -3.57 5.80
N PHE A 73 -10.06 -2.36 6.25
CA PHE A 73 -11.44 -1.88 6.45
C PHE A 73 -12.21 -1.81 5.13
N HIS A 74 -11.61 -1.28 4.08
CA HIS A 74 -12.26 -1.09 2.78
C HIS A 74 -12.77 -2.42 2.22
N TYR A 75 -11.90 -3.44 2.15
CA TYR A 75 -12.30 -4.78 1.70
C TYR A 75 -13.36 -5.42 2.59
N ARG A 76 -13.33 -5.20 3.91
CA ARG A 76 -14.35 -5.75 4.80
C ARG A 76 -15.74 -5.21 4.45
N HIS A 77 -15.82 -3.95 4.01
CA HIS A 77 -17.06 -3.29 3.62
C HIS A 77 -17.49 -3.57 2.17
N THR A 78 -16.56 -3.59 1.22
CA THR A 78 -16.89 -3.65 -0.21
C THR A 78 -16.65 -5.02 -0.84
N ARG A 79 -15.72 -5.80 -0.26
CA ARG A 79 -15.25 -7.10 -0.77
C ARG A 79 -14.77 -7.08 -2.22
N MET A 80 -14.31 -5.92 -2.70
CA MET A 80 -13.85 -5.78 -4.06
C MET A 80 -12.53 -6.55 -4.26
N LYS A 81 -12.40 -7.24 -5.41
CA LYS A 81 -11.16 -7.95 -5.77
C LYS A 81 -9.96 -6.99 -5.86
N VAL A 82 -10.20 -5.74 -6.25
CA VAL A 82 -9.15 -4.71 -6.34
C VAL A 82 -8.48 -4.47 -4.99
N ASP A 83 -9.19 -4.61 -3.86
CA ASP A 83 -8.59 -4.38 -2.54
C ASP A 83 -7.57 -5.45 -2.17
N ILE A 84 -7.76 -6.69 -2.63
CA ILE A 84 -6.77 -7.75 -2.46
C ILE A 84 -5.50 -7.38 -3.22
N VAL A 85 -5.64 -6.88 -4.44
CA VAL A 85 -4.52 -6.39 -5.24
C VAL A 85 -3.85 -5.20 -4.55
N SER A 86 -4.62 -4.20 -4.10
CA SER A 86 -4.12 -3.03 -3.37
C SER A 86 -3.33 -3.42 -2.11
N ARG A 87 -3.76 -4.45 -1.37
CA ARG A 87 -3.00 -4.98 -0.21
C ARG A 87 -1.67 -5.57 -0.65
N VAL A 88 -1.66 -6.41 -1.68
CA VAL A 88 -0.43 -7.00 -2.22
C VAL A 88 0.53 -5.91 -2.67
N VAL A 89 0.06 -4.92 -3.42
CA VAL A 89 0.89 -3.77 -3.85
C VAL A 89 1.39 -2.97 -2.66
N THR A 90 0.57 -2.75 -1.64
CA THR A 90 1.02 -2.04 -0.42
C THR A 90 2.09 -2.82 0.35
N TYR A 91 1.98 -4.17 0.42
CA TYR A 91 3.04 -5.00 0.98
C TYR A 91 4.33 -4.92 0.16
N LEU A 92 4.24 -4.95 -1.17
CA LEU A 92 5.40 -4.78 -2.05
C LEU A 92 6.06 -3.41 -1.86
N TRP A 93 5.27 -2.36 -1.63
CA TRP A 93 5.79 -1.04 -1.30
C TRP A 93 6.52 -1.01 0.05
N ALA A 94 5.98 -1.64 1.08
CA ALA A 94 6.67 -1.77 2.37
C ALA A 94 7.97 -2.59 2.24
N ILE A 95 7.95 -3.68 1.46
CA ILE A 95 9.14 -4.50 1.18
C ILE A 95 10.20 -3.69 0.42
N SER A 96 9.81 -2.82 -0.53
CA SER A 96 10.79 -2.02 -1.26
C SER A 96 11.55 -1.03 -0.37
N MET A 97 10.96 -0.57 0.73
CA MET A 97 11.69 0.17 1.77
C MET A 97 12.80 -0.69 2.39
N VAL A 98 12.48 -1.92 2.80
CA VAL A 98 13.46 -2.87 3.37
C VAL A 98 14.57 -3.16 2.38
N LEU A 99 14.25 -3.30 1.09
CA LEU A 99 15.26 -3.46 0.06
C LEU A 99 16.19 -2.25 0.05
N LEU A 100 15.68 -1.01 0.01
CA LEU A 100 16.51 0.20 0.02
C LEU A 100 17.49 0.21 1.21
N PHE A 101 17.04 -0.20 2.40
CA PHE A 101 17.93 -0.36 3.56
C PHE A 101 19.03 -1.40 3.31
N ARG A 102 18.69 -2.55 2.73
CA ARG A 102 19.66 -3.63 2.43
C ARG A 102 20.70 -3.21 1.39
N ARG A 103 20.35 -2.35 0.43
CA ARG A 103 21.30 -1.87 -0.59
C ARG A 103 22.53 -1.17 0.01
N MET A 104 22.32 -0.48 1.12
CA MET A 104 23.34 0.33 1.80
C MET A 104 24.26 -0.51 2.71
N MET A 105 23.90 -1.76 3.03
CA MET A 105 24.68 -2.68 3.88
C MET A 105 25.63 -3.52 3.04
#